data_AF-A0A9P7XJL1-F1
#
_entry.id   AF-A0A9P7XJL1-F1
#
_cell.length_a   1.000
_cell.length_b   1.000
_cell.length_c   1.000
_cell.angle_alpha   90.00
_cell.angle_beta   90.00
_cell.angle_gamma   90.00
#
_symmetry.space_group_name_H-M   'P 1'
#
loop_
_entity.id
_entity.type
_entity.pdbx_description
1 polymer ?
#
loop_
_entity_poly.entity_id
_entity_poly.type
_entity_poly.pdbx_seq_one_letter_code
_entity_poly.pdbx_strand_id
1 'polypeptide(L)'
;MVDNQPTSETYYQAFRVPDEREPVQIPAVLHPTLKELYVLWSDISNCFPQATRVQFKNVYVPMLKDARLCRAKPHGIRYHPEIVLDITYGEQGSKKTNKRRSSSAI
;
A
#
# COMPACT_ATOMS: atom_id res chain seq x y z
N MET A 1 -23.73 7.99 -33.12
CA MET A 1 -22.96 8.49 -31.97
C MET A 1 -22.94 7.35 -30.99
N VAL A 2 -21.78 6.70 -30.82
CA VAL A 2 -21.65 5.55 -29.92
C VAL A 2 -21.36 6.12 -28.54
N ASP A 3 -22.28 5.94 -27.61
CA ASP A 3 -22.08 6.26 -26.20
C ASP A 3 -20.91 5.43 -25.67
N ASN A 4 -19.74 6.05 -25.61
CA ASN A 4 -18.55 5.48 -25.02
C ASN A 4 -18.70 5.58 -23.49
N GLN A 5 -19.53 4.70 -22.90
CA GLN A 5 -19.53 4.55 -21.45
C GLN A 5 -18.12 4.18 -21.02
N PRO A 6 -17.46 4.94 -20.11
CA PRO A 6 -16.25 4.45 -19.50
C PRO A 6 -16.63 3.20 -18.72
N THR A 7 -16.14 2.04 -19.14
CA THR A 7 -16.06 0.89 -18.26
C THR A 7 -15.30 1.40 -17.04
N SER A 8 -16.01 1.55 -15.91
CA SER A 8 -15.40 2.05 -14.68
C SER A 8 -14.60 0.91 -14.07
N GLU A 9 -13.54 0.49 -14.78
CA GLU A 9 -12.59 -0.49 -14.31
C GLU A 9 -11.99 0.02 -13.01
N THR A 10 -12.33 -0.68 -11.93
CA THR A 10 -11.76 -0.39 -10.62
C THR A 10 -10.45 -1.16 -10.54
N TYR A 11 -9.35 -0.43 -10.48
CA TYR A 11 -8.03 -1.01 -10.31
C TYR A 11 -7.76 -1.22 -8.82
N TYR A 12 -7.11 -2.33 -8.48
CA TYR A 12 -6.74 -2.65 -7.10
C TYR A 12 -5.24 -2.85 -6.99
N GLN A 13 -4.66 -2.26 -5.95
CA GLN A 13 -3.28 -2.47 -5.55
C GLN A 13 -3.22 -3.46 -4.40
N ALA A 14 -2.38 -4.47 -4.56
CA ALA A 14 -2.08 -5.43 -3.49
C ALA A 14 -1.06 -4.85 -2.51
N PHE A 15 -1.38 -4.92 -1.22
CA PHE A 15 -0.48 -4.61 -0.11
C PHE A 15 -0.43 -5.78 0.86
N ARG A 16 0.70 -6.01 1.53
CA ARG A 16 0.79 -6.99 2.62
C ARG A 16 1.75 -6.53 3.70
N VAL A 17 1.61 -7.08 4.89
CA VAL A 17 2.72 -7.08 5.84
C VAL A 17 3.68 -8.21 5.46
N PRO A 18 5.01 -8.02 5.56
CA PRO A 18 5.95 -9.14 5.45
C PRO A 18 5.54 -10.29 6.36
N ASP A 19 5.66 -11.53 5.85
CA ASP A 19 5.26 -12.78 6.52
C ASP A 19 3.75 -13.06 6.63
N GLU A 20 2.87 -12.13 6.23
CA GLU A 20 1.45 -12.42 6.04
C GLU A 20 1.19 -13.14 4.71
N ARG A 21 0.25 -14.10 4.72
CA ARG A 21 -0.03 -14.97 3.57
C ARG A 21 -0.87 -14.30 2.49
N GLU A 22 -1.80 -13.44 2.87
CA GLU A 22 -2.80 -12.90 1.95
C GLU A 22 -2.65 -11.38 1.85
N PRO A 23 -2.50 -10.83 0.63
CA PRO A 23 -2.46 -9.40 0.44
C PRO A 23 -3.88 -8.79 0.55
N VAL A 24 -3.94 -7.59 1.11
CA VAL A 24 -5.12 -6.73 1.07
C VAL A 24 -5.14 -5.96 -0.25
N GLN A 25 -6.28 -6.01 -0.94
CA GLN A 25 -6.51 -5.27 -2.18
C GLN A 25 -7.17 -3.92 -1.85
N ILE A 26 -6.49 -2.82 -2.16
CA ILE A 26 -7.02 -1.46 -1.91
C ILE A 26 -7.27 -0.79 -3.27
N PRO A 27 -8.46 -0.18 -3.49
CA PRO A 27 -8.77 0.46 -4.75
C PRO A 27 -7.82 1.63 -5.05
N ALA A 28 -7.39 1.71 -6.30
CA ALA A 28 -6.66 2.85 -6.84
C ALA A 28 -7.66 3.84 -7.47
N VAL A 29 -7.42 5.12 -7.25
CA VAL A 29 -8.22 6.24 -7.76
C VAL A 29 -7.40 7.03 -8.77
N LEU A 30 -8.06 7.54 -9.82
CA LEU A 30 -7.42 8.38 -10.82
C LEU A 30 -7.17 9.78 -10.23
N HIS A 31 -5.92 10.21 -10.16
CA HIS A 31 -5.59 11.56 -9.73
C HIS A 31 -6.06 12.57 -10.78
N PRO A 32 -6.88 13.58 -10.40
CA PRO A 32 -7.55 14.46 -11.36
C PRO A 32 -6.59 15.28 -12.23
N THR A 33 -5.48 15.74 -11.64
CA THR A 33 -4.46 16.53 -12.34
C THR A 33 -3.40 15.69 -13.06
N LEU A 34 -2.82 14.69 -12.37
CA LEU A 34 -1.72 13.89 -12.91
C LEU A 34 -2.17 12.84 -13.92
N LYS A 35 -3.47 12.51 -13.96
CA LYS A 35 -4.05 11.47 -14.84
C LYS A 35 -3.41 10.08 -14.65
N GLU A 36 -2.84 9.84 -13.47
CA GLU A 36 -2.27 8.56 -13.07
C GLU A 36 -3.07 7.97 -11.90
N LEU A 37 -3.03 6.64 -11.75
CA LEU A 37 -3.71 5.91 -10.68
C LEU A 37 -2.89 5.92 -9.38
N TYR A 38 -3.57 6.11 -8.25
CA TYR A 38 -2.96 6.16 -6.92
C TYR A 38 -3.83 5.48 -5.88
N VAL A 39 -3.20 4.88 -4.88
CA VAL A 39 -3.86 4.44 -3.65
C VAL A 39 -3.69 5.52 -2.61
N LEU A 40 -4.78 5.97 -1.99
CA LEU A 40 -4.73 7.00 -0.97
C LEU A 40 -4.10 6.47 0.31
N TRP A 41 -3.23 7.28 0.92
CA TRP A 41 -2.59 6.91 2.18
C TRP A 41 -3.59 6.73 3.32
N SER A 42 -4.71 7.46 3.30
CA SER A 42 -5.81 7.27 4.27
C SER A 42 -6.33 5.84 4.24
N ASP A 43 -6.53 5.29 3.05
CA ASP A 43 -7.11 3.96 2.87
C ASP A 43 -6.10 2.88 3.26
N ILE A 44 -4.82 3.09 2.89
CA ILE A 44 -3.70 2.25 3.37
C ILE A 44 -3.67 2.26 4.91
N SER A 45 -3.74 3.43 5.55
CA SER A 45 -3.67 3.54 7.00
C SER A 45 -4.90 2.99 7.74
N ASN A 46 -6.05 2.92 7.07
CA ASN A 46 -7.24 2.27 7.60
C ASN A 46 -7.09 0.75 7.62
N CYS A 47 -6.52 0.17 6.56
CA CYS A 47 -6.25 -1.27 6.47
C CYS A 47 -5.04 -1.71 7.32
N PHE A 48 -4.02 -0.85 7.40
CA PHE A 48 -2.77 -1.10 8.12
C PHE A 48 -2.51 0.01 9.12
N PRO A 49 -3.20 -0.01 10.28
CA PRO A 49 -2.95 0.97 11.33
C PRO A 49 -1.47 0.97 11.71
N GLN A 50 -0.88 2.16 11.86
CA GLN A 50 0.55 2.35 12.17
C GLN A 50 1.52 2.05 11.02
N ALA A 51 1.04 1.84 9.79
CA ALA A 51 1.92 1.79 8.62
C ALA A 51 2.79 3.05 8.57
N THR A 52 4.10 2.86 8.41
CA THR A 52 5.07 3.97 8.37
C THR A 52 5.71 4.13 7.00
N ARG A 53 5.82 3.04 6.25
CA ARG A 53 6.51 2.98 4.95
C ARG A 53 5.89 1.88 4.09
N VAL A 54 5.99 2.11 2.79
CA VAL A 54 5.69 1.15 1.75
C VAL A 54 6.99 0.86 1.00
N GLN A 55 7.21 -0.39 0.65
CA GLN A 55 8.37 -0.80 -0.13
C GLN A 55 8.00 -1.93 -1.09
N PHE A 56 8.86 -2.17 -2.07
CA PHE A 56 8.86 -3.39 -2.84
C PHE A 56 10.21 -4.07 -2.68
N LYS A 57 10.24 -5.25 -2.05
CA LYS A 57 11.50 -5.91 -1.66
C LYS A 57 12.34 -4.97 -0.78
N ASN A 58 13.54 -4.61 -1.23
CA ASN A 58 14.46 -3.69 -0.54
C ASN A 58 14.36 -2.24 -1.05
N VAL A 59 13.37 -1.91 -1.88
CA VAL A 59 13.23 -0.58 -2.50
C VAL A 59 12.10 0.20 -1.85
N TYR A 60 12.42 1.36 -1.29
CA TYR A 60 11.43 2.29 -0.75
C TYR A 60 10.53 2.85 -1.87
N VAL A 61 9.21 2.80 -1.66
CA VAL A 61 8.23 3.39 -2.58
C VAL A 61 7.82 4.77 -2.05
N PRO A 62 8.20 5.86 -2.73
CA PRO A 62 7.92 7.20 -2.24
C PRO A 62 6.43 7.54 -2.35
N MET A 63 5.97 8.35 -1.40
CA MET A 63 4.68 9.04 -1.54
C MET A 63 4.72 10.01 -2.72
N LEU A 64 3.55 10.25 -3.31
CA LEU A 64 3.34 11.23 -4.37
C LEU A 64 3.97 12.57 -4.02
N LYS A 65 4.73 13.11 -4.98
CA LYS A 65 5.36 14.43 -4.89
C LYS A 65 4.78 15.35 -5.97
N ASP A 66 4.68 16.62 -5.64
CA ASP A 66 4.32 17.66 -6.59
C ASP A 66 5.52 18.07 -7.46
N ALA A 67 5.30 19.03 -8.37
CA ALA A 67 6.35 19.57 -9.25
C ALA A 67 7.53 20.21 -8.49
N ARG A 68 7.37 20.53 -7.20
CA ARG A 68 8.40 21.10 -6.33
C ARG A 68 9.12 20.02 -5.51
N LEU A 69 8.84 18.74 -5.79
CA LEU A 69 9.35 17.58 -5.05
C LEU A 69 8.88 17.52 -3.58
N CYS A 70 7.87 18.32 -3.22
CA CYS A 70 7.22 18.27 -1.92
C CYS A 70 6.12 17.20 -1.94
N ARG A 71 5.79 16.62 -0.78
CA ARG A 71 4.67 15.65 -0.70
C ARG A 71 3.37 16.35 -1.11
N ALA A 72 2.71 15.83 -2.15
CA ALA A 72 1.45 16.37 -2.63
C ALA A 72 0.29 15.82 -1.77
N LYS A 73 -0.73 16.67 -1.53
CA LYS A 73 -1.98 16.23 -0.90
C LYS A 73 -3.04 15.95 -1.98
N PRO A 74 -3.89 14.92 -1.81
CA PRO A 74 -3.81 13.90 -0.75
C PRO A 74 -2.57 13.01 -0.91
N HIS A 75 -1.98 12.58 0.21
CA HIS A 75 -0.86 11.64 0.15
C HIS A 75 -1.33 10.33 -0.47
N GLY A 76 -0.52 9.75 -1.34
CA GLY A 76 -0.82 8.48 -1.95
C GLY A 76 0.43 7.78 -2.46
N ILE A 77 0.26 6.50 -2.75
CA ILE A 77 1.24 5.65 -3.41
C ILE A 77 0.78 5.44 -4.85
N ARG A 78 1.70 5.62 -5.80
CA ARG A 78 1.40 5.37 -7.21
C ARG A 78 0.93 3.93 -7.39
N TYR A 79 -0.03 3.70 -8.26
CA TYR A 79 -0.46 2.36 -8.62
C TYR A 79 0.66 1.61 -9.37
N HIS A 80 0.92 0.39 -8.92
CA HIS A 80 1.92 -0.55 -9.43
C HIS A 80 1.19 -1.86 -9.79
N PRO A 81 0.77 -2.03 -11.06
CA PRO A 81 0.01 -3.20 -11.48
C PRO A 81 0.83 -4.48 -11.25
N GLU A 82 0.13 -5.56 -10.88
CA GLU A 82 0.69 -6.92 -10.70
C GLU A 82 1.77 -7.06 -9.61
N ILE A 83 2.05 -5.99 -8.86
CA ILE A 83 3.03 -5.97 -7.79
C ILE A 83 2.32 -6.00 -6.44
N VAL A 84 2.86 -6.78 -5.49
CA VAL A 84 2.47 -6.71 -4.08
C VAL A 84 3.45 -5.82 -3.35
N LEU A 85 2.94 -4.75 -2.74
CA LEU A 85 3.73 -3.81 -1.97
C LEU A 85 3.77 -4.22 -0.49
N ASP A 86 4.94 -4.17 0.11
CA ASP A 86 5.13 -4.52 1.52
C ASP A 86 4.93 -3.27 2.40
N ILE A 87 4.09 -3.41 3.42
CA ILE A 87 3.86 -2.43 4.48
C ILE A 87 4.86 -2.70 5.60
N THR A 88 5.57 -1.66 6.03
CA THR A 88 6.42 -1.75 7.21
C THR A 88 5.89 -0.85 8.32
N TYR A 89 5.87 -1.41 9.52
CA TYR A 89 5.60 -0.69 10.74
C TYR A 89 6.90 -0.13 11.34
N GLY A 90 6.80 0.99 12.04
CA GLY A 90 7.91 1.51 12.84
C GLY A 90 8.18 0.62 14.05
N GLU A 91 9.22 0.94 14.85
CA GLU A 91 9.64 0.17 16.03
C GLU A 91 8.52 -0.12 17.04
N GLN A 92 7.42 0.65 17.03
CA GLN A 92 6.27 0.44 17.92
C GLN A 92 5.20 -0.53 17.39
N GLY A 93 5.23 -0.92 16.10
CA GLY A 93 4.19 -1.74 15.48
C GLY A 93 4.58 -3.21 15.25
N SER A 94 5.85 -3.59 15.41
CA SER A 94 6.26 -4.99 15.35
C SER A 94 5.94 -5.71 16.66
N LYS A 95 4.69 -6.10 16.88
CA LYS A 95 4.39 -7.13 17.88
C LYS A 95 4.99 -8.44 17.38
N LYS A 96 6.25 -8.69 17.75
CA LYS A 96 6.89 -10.01 17.59
C LYS A 96 5.98 -11.04 18.25
N THR A 97 5.29 -11.85 17.47
CA THR A 97 4.57 -13.03 17.96
C THR A 97 5.62 -13.97 18.51
N ASN A 98 5.82 -13.93 19.82
CA ASN A 98 6.80 -14.74 20.52
C ASN A 98 6.31 -16.19 20.48
N LYS A 99 6.68 -16.94 19.42
CA LYS A 99 6.40 -18.36 19.29
C LYS A 99 7.28 -19.08 20.33
N ARG A 100 6.73 -19.21 21.55
CA ARG A 100 7.32 -20.00 22.64
C ARG A 100 7.74 -21.35 22.08
N ARG A 101 9.05 -21.59 21.99
CA ARG A 101 9.61 -22.93 21.90
C ARG A 101 9.34 -23.60 23.24
N SER A 102 8.27 -24.37 23.34
CA SER A 102 8.15 -25.37 24.40
C SER A 102 9.05 -26.54 24.01
N SER A 103 10.30 -26.47 24.44
CA SER A 103 11.15 -27.66 24.60
C SER A 103 10.62 -28.44 25.79
N SER A 104 9.75 -29.41 25.54
CA SER A 104 9.48 -30.47 26.51
C SER A 104 10.58 -31.49 26.36
N ALA A 105 11.55 -31.43 27.26
CA ALA A 105 12.33 -32.60 27.65
C ALA A 105 11.38 -33.55 28.40
N ILE A 106 11.39 -34.83 28.02
CA ILE A 106 11.49 -36.04 28.86
C ILE A 106 12.02 -37.13 27.93
#